data_AF-A0AAU4M6Q6-F1
#
_entry.id   AF-A0AAU4M6Q6-F1
#
_cell.length_a   1.000
_cell.length_b   1.000
_cell.length_c   1.000
_cell.angle_alpha   90.00
_cell.angle_beta   90.00
_cell.angle_gamma   90.00
#
_symmetry.space_group_name_H-M   'P 1'
#
loop_
_entity.id
_entity.type
_entity.pdbx_description
1 polymer ?
#
loop_
_entity_poly.entity_id
_entity_poly.type
_entity_poly.pdbx_seq_one_letter_code
_entity_poly.pdbx_strand_id
1 'polypeptide(L)' 'MRGRLPRACEEGGAATGPSPVDRRKNGSKHHLICDGNGTPLKVVTTAGNVNDVTRTLTLVAAVPPVAGRVGHPRKP' A
#
# COMPACT_ATOMS: atom_id res chain seq x y z
N MET A 1 8.21 -4.85 35.45
CA MET A 1 8.98 -5.69 34.51
C MET A 1 8.06 -6.09 33.35
N ARG A 2 8.07 -5.37 32.23
CA ARG A 2 7.34 -5.84 31.03
C ARG A 2 8.25 -6.83 30.31
N GLY A 3 7.90 -8.12 30.36
CA GLY A 3 8.61 -9.17 29.64
C GLY A 3 8.68 -8.81 28.17
N ARG A 4 9.88 -8.84 27.59
CA ARG A 4 10.06 -8.70 26.15
C ARG A 4 9.39 -9.92 25.52
N LEU A 5 8.31 -9.68 24.76
CA LEU A 5 7.68 -10.73 23.97
C LEU A 5 8.73 -11.36 23.04
N PRO A 6 8.65 -12.68 22.78
CA PRO A 6 9.53 -13.34 21.82
C PRO A 6 9.49 -12.62 20.48
N ARG A 7 10.60 -12.65 19.74
CA ARG A 7 10.58 -12.03 18.41
C ARG A 7 9.57 -12.82 17.57
N ALA A 8 8.73 -12.15 16.79
CA ALA A 8 7.70 -12.79 15.97
C ALA A 8 8.22 -13.89 15.00
N CYS A 9 9.55 -13.98 14.81
CA CYS A 9 10.22 -15.04 14.06
C CYS A 9 10.45 -16.34 14.87
N GLU A 10 10.22 -16.34 16.20
CA GLU A 10 10.45 -17.45 17.12
C GLU A 10 9.17 -18.27 17.39
N GLU A 11 8.01 -17.86 16.88
CA GLU A 11 6.74 -18.59 17.03
C GLU A 11 6.54 -19.69 15.96
N GLY A 12 7.62 -20.24 15.43
CA GLY A 12 7.60 -21.41 14.54
C GLY A 12 7.93 -22.68 15.32
N GLY A 13 7.03 -23.67 15.30
CA GLY A 13 7.35 -25.00 15.85
C GLY A 13 8.53 -25.64 15.10
N ALA A 14 9.27 -26.54 15.75
CA ALA A 14 10.47 -27.20 15.17
C ALA A 14 10.20 -27.88 13.81
N ALA A 15 8.97 -28.32 13.56
CA ALA A 15 8.53 -28.91 12.28
C ALA A 15 8.09 -27.89 11.22
N THR A 16 7.69 -26.67 11.63
CA THR A 16 7.13 -25.63 10.76
C THR A 16 8.18 -24.63 10.30
N GLY A 17 9.24 -24.43 11.10
CA GLY A 17 10.27 -23.42 10.84
C GLY A 17 9.74 -21.99 11.04
N PRO A 18 10.60 -20.97 10.87
CA PRO A 18 10.19 -19.57 10.98
C PRO A 18 9.04 -19.26 10.02
N SER A 19 8.12 -18.39 10.46
CA SER A 19 6.98 -17.97 9.65
C SER A 19 7.44 -17.57 8.25
N PRO A 20 6.86 -18.11 7.16
CA PRO A 20 7.27 -17.79 5.79
C PRO A 20 7.05 -16.31 5.44
N VAL A 21 6.22 -15.61 6.23
CA VAL A 21 6.05 -14.15 6.22
C VAL A 21 7.01 -13.44 7.19
N ASP A 22 8.24 -13.96 7.29
CA ASP A 22 9.33 -13.44 8.10
C ASP A 22 9.45 -11.91 7.98
N ARG A 23 9.04 -11.21 9.05
CA ARG A 23 8.78 -9.75 9.10
C ARG A 23 10.05 -8.89 8.97
N ARG A 24 11.19 -9.52 8.70
CA ARG A 24 12.53 -8.93 8.52
C ARG A 24 13.01 -8.89 7.06
N LYS A 25 12.29 -9.49 6.10
CA LYS A 25 12.66 -9.38 4.68
C LYS A 25 12.32 -7.98 4.17
N ASN A 26 13.27 -7.36 3.46
CA ASN A 26 13.10 -6.07 2.79
C ASN A 26 12.15 -6.22 1.58
N GLY A 27 10.86 -6.37 1.85
CA GLY A 27 9.83 -6.31 0.82
C GLY A 27 9.49 -4.86 0.48
N SER A 28 9.06 -4.62 -0.74
CA SER A 28 8.40 -3.38 -1.16
C SER A 28 6.94 -3.64 -1.46
N LYS A 29 6.10 -2.65 -1.21
CA LYS A 29 4.71 -2.63 -1.67
C LYS A 29 4.48 -1.38 -2.50
N HIS A 30 3.88 -1.56 -3.68
CA HIS A 30 3.40 -0.48 -4.54
C HIS A 30 1.92 -0.27 -4.28
N HIS A 31 1.58 0.92 -3.77
CA HIS A 31 0.22 1.40 -3.65
C HIS A 31 -0.05 2.26 -4.88
N LEU A 32 -1.03 1.89 -5.70
CA LEU A 32 -1.37 2.63 -6.92
C LEU A 32 -2.87 2.84 -7.07
N ILE A 33 -3.22 4.02 -7.59
CA ILE A 33 -4.58 4.33 -8.08
C ILE A 33 -4.47 4.47 -9.58
N CYS A 34 -5.37 3.80 -10.30
CA CYS A 34 -5.46 3.87 -11.76
C CYS A 34 -6.76 4.52 -12.22
N ASP A 35 -6.76 5.02 -13.46
CA ASP A 35 -7.99 5.33 -14.18
C ASP A 35 -8.75 4.06 -14.59
N GLY A 36 -9.90 4.22 -15.26
CA GLY A 36 -10.72 3.09 -15.74
C GLY A 36 -10.06 2.23 -16.82
N ASN A 37 -8.99 2.71 -17.47
CA ASN A 37 -8.22 1.97 -18.48
C ASN A 37 -6.97 1.30 -17.89
N GLY A 38 -6.71 1.47 -16.58
CA GLY A 38 -5.54 0.92 -15.90
C GLY A 38 -4.32 1.84 -15.88
N THR A 39 -4.41 3.08 -16.38
CA THR A 39 -3.30 4.05 -16.32
C THR A 39 -3.06 4.51 -14.89
N PRO A 40 -1.84 4.38 -14.32
CA PRO A 40 -1.58 4.82 -12.95
C PRO A 40 -1.61 6.35 -12.83
N LEU A 41 -2.52 6.88 -12.00
CA LEU A 41 -2.63 8.30 -11.65
C LEU A 41 -1.64 8.69 -10.55
N LYS A 42 -1.40 7.77 -9.60
CA LYS A 42 -0.42 7.93 -8.53
C LYS A 42 0.14 6.59 -8.12
N VAL A 43 1.44 6.55 -7.83
CA VAL A 43 2.15 5.39 -7.28
C VAL A 43 2.94 5.83 -6.05
N VAL A 44 2.86 5.04 -4.98
CA VAL A 44 3.66 5.21 -3.77
C VAL A 44 4.29 3.87 -3.39
N THR A 45 5.60 3.85 -3.22
CA THR A 45 6.34 2.67 -2.79
C THR A 45 6.65 2.77 -1.31
N THR A 46 6.35 1.70 -0.56
CA THR A 46 6.61 1.61 0.89
C THR A 46 7.24 0.27 1.24
N ALA A 47 7.67 0.10 2.49
CA ALA A 47 8.07 -1.20 3.00
C ALA A 47 6.90 -2.20 2.93
N GLY A 48 7.20 -3.46 2.65
CA GLY A 48 6.21 -4.51 2.42
C GLY A 48 5.28 -4.79 3.60
N ASN A 49 5.70 -4.41 4.81
CA ASN A 49 4.92 -4.57 6.05
C ASN A 49 3.97 -3.39 6.35
N VAL A 50 3.92 -2.38 5.49
CA VAL A 50 3.00 -1.24 5.64
C VAL A 50 1.57 -1.65 5.27
N ASN A 51 0.63 -1.36 6.17
CA ASN A 51 -0.78 -1.65 6.01
C ASN A 51 -1.43 -0.71 4.98
N ASP A 52 -2.17 -1.28 4.04
CA ASP A 52 -2.83 -0.56 2.93
C ASP A 52 -3.90 0.42 3.41
N VAL A 53 -4.67 0.06 4.45
CA VAL A 53 -5.72 0.89 5.03
C VAL A 53 -5.18 2.25 5.46
N THR A 54 -3.92 2.29 5.92
CA THR A 54 -3.27 3.55 6.36
C THR A 54 -2.79 4.42 5.20
N ARG A 55 -2.66 3.86 3.99
CA ARG A 55 -2.13 4.55 2.81
C ARG A 55 -3.21 4.96 1.82
N THR A 56 -4.38 4.31 1.84
CA THR A 56 -5.48 4.59 0.91
C THR A 56 -5.87 6.07 0.88
N LEU A 57 -6.13 6.70 2.03
CA LEU A 57 -6.56 8.11 2.08
C LEU A 57 -5.47 9.06 1.56
N THR A 58 -4.21 8.82 1.95
CA THR A 58 -3.07 9.60 1.45
C THR A 58 -2.90 9.45 -0.06
N LEU A 59 -3.14 8.26 -0.59
CA LEU A 59 -3.03 7.97 -2.01
C LEU A 59 -4.12 8.67 -2.82
N VAL A 60 -5.37 8.67 -2.34
CA VAL A 60 -6.50 9.39 -2.96
C VAL A 60 -6.25 10.90 -2.95
N ALA A 61 -5.81 11.45 -1.82
CA ALA A 61 -5.51 12.88 -1.71
C ALA A 61 -4.35 13.33 -2.62
N ALA A 62 -3.47 12.41 -3.03
CA ALA A 62 -2.33 12.68 -3.90
C ALA A 62 -2.63 12.48 -5.39
N VAL A 63 -3.88 12.16 -5.77
CA VAL A 63 -4.30 12.10 -7.18
C VAL A 63 -4.23 13.52 -7.76
N PRO A 64 -3.46 13.74 -8.85
CA PRO A 64 -3.39 15.06 -9.46
C PRO A 64 -4.75 15.45 -10.08
N PRO A 65 -5.03 16.74 -10.24
CA PRO A 65 -6.19 17.19 -11.03
C PRO A 65 -6.13 16.58 -12.44
N VAL A 66 -7.17 15.85 -12.82
CA VAL A 66 -7.31 15.29 -14.16
C VAL A 66 -8.23 16.20 -14.96
N ALA A 67 -7.75 16.71 -16.09
CA ALA A 67 -8.57 17.53 -16.97
C ALA A 67 -9.78 16.71 -17.47
N GLY A 68 -10.98 17.21 -17.20
CA GLY A 68 -12.21 16.65 -17.77
C GLY A 68 -12.30 16.94 -19.27
N ARG A 69 -13.25 16.30 -19.96
CA ARG A 69 -13.57 16.67 -21.34
C ARG A 69 -14.06 18.11 -21.36
N VAL A 70 -13.45 18.95 -22.19
CA VAL A 70 -13.96 20.28 -22.50
C VAL A 70 -15.35 20.12 -23.13
N GLY A 71 -16.38 20.62 -22.45
CA GLY A 71 -17.76 20.59 -22.94
C GLY A 71 -18.00 21.65 -24.02
N HIS A 72 -19.09 21.50 -24.78
CA HIS A 72 -19.54 22.55 -25.70
C HIS A 72 -20.06 23.76 -24.90
N PRO A 73 -19.74 25.01 -25.30
CA PRO A 73 -20.32 26.20 -24.68
C PRO A 73 -21.85 26.10 -24.68
N ARG A 74 -22.49 26.11 -23.50
CA ARG A 74 -23.94 26.27 -23.44
C ARG A 74 -24.26 27.74 -23.68
N LYS A 75 -24.81 28.04 -24.85
CA LYS A 75 -25.39 29.35 -25.15
C LYS A 75 -26.66 29.54 -24.30
N PRO A 76 -26.94 30.76 -23.80
CA PRO A 76 -28.19 31.06 -23.10
C PRO A 76 -29.41 30.81 -23.99
#